data_AF-A0A0K2T6W9-F1
#
_entry.id   AF-A0A0K2T6W9-F1
#
_cell.length_a   1.000
_cell.length_b   1.000
_cell.length_c   1.000
_cell.angle_alpha   90.00
_cell.angle_beta   90.00
_cell.angle_gamma   90.00
#
_symmetry.space_group_name_H-M   'P 1'
#
loop_
_entity.id
_entity.type
_entity.pdbx_description
1 polymer ?
#
loop_
_entity_poly.entity_id
_entity_poly.type
_entity_poly.pdbx_seq_one_letter_code
_entity_poly.pdbx_strand_id
1 'polypeptide(L)'
;MADNKPAANNSYSPPKAFQFAKKPEELSGWEGFKKFVWNTQTSEFLGRTGINWLKIILFYIVYYCFLTGYFIAMLAVFYQTLDDKIPKWKNSNGIIGNNPGLGYRPGPGPDKVESTLLKYRHGSLNGSGDWDKLVGILDTHIKMLRDLPDEEVKKQSKCKRR
;
A
#
# COMPACT_ATOMS: atom_id res chain seq x y z
N MET A 1 -41.82 11.17 -86.25
CA MET A 1 -40.71 10.42 -85.61
C MET A 1 -41.23 9.87 -84.30
N ALA A 2 -40.60 8.84 -83.74
CA ALA A 2 -41.02 8.24 -82.45
C ALA A 2 -39.81 8.21 -81.51
N ASP A 3 -39.87 9.02 -80.45
CA ASP A 3 -38.71 9.30 -79.62
C ASP A 3 -38.55 8.24 -78.52
N ASN A 4 -37.64 7.29 -78.76
CA ASN A 4 -37.29 6.26 -77.80
C ASN A 4 -36.50 6.86 -76.63
N LYS A 5 -37.15 7.00 -75.46
CA LYS A 5 -36.52 7.42 -74.22
C LYS A 5 -35.96 6.21 -73.46
N PRO A 6 -34.62 6.05 -73.33
CA PRO A 6 -34.05 4.89 -72.63
C PRO A 6 -34.39 4.90 -71.14
N ALA A 7 -34.71 3.74 -70.59
CA ALA A 7 -35.01 3.57 -69.18
C ALA A 7 -33.72 3.55 -68.34
N ALA A 8 -33.52 4.59 -67.52
CA ALA A 8 -32.36 4.66 -66.62
C ALA A 8 -32.53 3.69 -65.44
N ASN A 9 -31.76 2.59 -65.46
CA ASN A 9 -31.75 1.53 -64.46
C ASN A 9 -30.97 1.90 -63.17
N ASN A 10 -31.32 3.04 -62.57
CA ASN A 10 -30.64 3.58 -61.40
C ASN A 10 -30.97 2.78 -60.13
N SER A 11 -30.08 1.87 -59.73
CA SER A 11 -30.15 1.11 -58.48
C SER A 11 -29.83 1.96 -57.23
N TYR A 12 -30.64 2.98 -56.96
CA TYR A 12 -30.49 3.80 -55.76
C TYR A 12 -30.93 3.02 -54.51
N SER A 13 -29.95 2.56 -53.74
CA SER A 13 -30.15 2.25 -52.34
C SER A 13 -30.53 3.55 -51.61
N PRO A 14 -31.70 3.66 -50.96
CA PRO A 14 -32.07 4.86 -50.22
C PRO A 14 -31.06 5.10 -49.08
N PRO A 15 -30.70 6.36 -48.79
CA PRO A 15 -29.78 6.65 -47.69
C PRO A 15 -30.37 6.12 -46.38
N LYS A 16 -29.57 5.34 -45.63
CA LYS A 16 -30.00 4.76 -44.36
C LYS A 16 -30.40 5.88 -43.41
N ALA A 17 -31.69 6.00 -43.12
CA ALA A 17 -32.22 7.03 -42.23
C ALA A 17 -31.52 6.97 -40.87
N PHE A 18 -31.11 8.14 -40.36
CA PHE A 18 -30.44 8.24 -39.08
C PHE A 18 -31.39 7.77 -37.97
N GLN A 19 -31.04 6.65 -37.33
CA GLN A 19 -31.78 6.09 -36.19
C GLN A 19 -31.57 7.00 -34.98
N PHE A 20 -32.51 7.92 -34.75
CA PHE A 20 -32.50 8.77 -33.56
C PHE A 20 -32.61 7.93 -32.29
N ALA A 21 -31.87 8.31 -31.25
CA ALA A 21 -31.85 7.58 -29.99
C ALA A 21 -33.26 7.54 -29.35
N LYS A 22 -33.90 6.36 -29.38
CA LYS A 22 -35.16 6.12 -28.67
C LYS A 22 -34.92 6.34 -27.18
N LYS A 23 -35.62 7.31 -26.57
CA LYS A 23 -35.52 7.56 -25.13
C LYS A 23 -35.78 6.26 -24.36
N PRO A 24 -34.98 5.95 -23.31
CA PRO A 24 -35.25 4.81 -22.46
C PRO A 24 -36.57 4.97 -21.71
N GLU A 25 -37.14 3.84 -21.31
CA GLU A 25 -38.39 3.74 -20.55
C GLU A 25 -38.18 4.28 -19.12
N GLU A 26 -38.86 5.36 -18.75
CA GLU A 26 -38.67 6.07 -17.48
C GLU A 26 -39.35 5.31 -16.32
N LEU A 27 -38.60 4.42 -15.67
CA LEU A 27 -39.06 3.54 -14.61
C LEU A 27 -38.75 4.09 -13.20
N SER A 28 -39.72 3.92 -12.30
CA SER A 28 -39.65 4.49 -10.94
C SER A 28 -38.47 3.96 -10.12
N GLY A 29 -37.94 4.81 -9.22
CA GLY A 29 -36.54 4.79 -8.79
C GLY A 29 -35.95 3.44 -8.36
N TRP A 30 -36.69 2.61 -7.62
CA TRP A 30 -36.18 1.30 -7.15
C TRP A 30 -36.14 0.23 -8.24
N GLU A 31 -37.11 0.24 -9.15
CA GLU A 31 -37.17 -0.67 -10.30
C GLU A 31 -36.21 -0.21 -11.40
N GLY A 32 -36.14 1.12 -11.62
CA GLY A 32 -35.11 1.75 -12.44
C GLY A 32 -33.69 1.43 -11.95
N PHE A 33 -33.42 1.51 -10.63
CA PHE A 33 -32.13 1.14 -10.06
C PHE A 33 -31.79 -0.34 -10.26
N LYS A 34 -32.75 -1.26 -10.03
CA LYS A 34 -32.54 -2.70 -10.31
C LYS A 34 -32.24 -2.97 -11.78
N LYS A 35 -33.02 -2.38 -12.70
CA LYS A 35 -32.85 -2.52 -14.17
C LYS A 35 -31.55 -1.86 -14.67
N PHE A 36 -31.07 -0.81 -13.99
CA PHE A 36 -29.77 -0.17 -14.24
C PHE A 36 -28.60 -1.03 -13.77
N VAL A 37 -28.68 -1.63 -12.59
CA VAL A 37 -27.65 -2.57 -12.10
C VAL A 37 -27.57 -3.80 -13.00
N TRP A 38 -28.71 -4.42 -13.31
CA TRP A 38 -28.77 -5.66 -14.10
C TRP A 38 -30.01 -5.71 -15.00
N ASN A 39 -29.80 -5.62 -16.32
CA ASN A 39 -30.86 -5.83 -17.31
C ASN A 39 -30.82 -7.28 -17.82
N THR A 40 -31.75 -8.10 -17.35
CA THR A 40 -31.87 -9.52 -17.73
C THR A 40 -32.13 -9.74 -19.22
N GLN A 41 -32.82 -8.82 -19.91
CA GLN A 41 -33.19 -9.01 -21.32
C GLN A 41 -32.02 -8.77 -22.28
N THR A 42 -31.11 -7.84 -21.95
CA THR A 42 -29.94 -7.53 -22.80
C THR A 42 -28.62 -8.09 -22.24
N SER A 43 -28.63 -8.67 -21.03
CA SER A 43 -27.43 -9.13 -20.31
C SER A 43 -26.39 -8.00 -20.14
N GLU A 44 -26.89 -6.83 -19.77
CA GLU A 44 -26.10 -5.62 -19.53
C GLU A 44 -26.00 -5.35 -18.02
N PHE A 45 -24.76 -5.16 -17.57
CA PHE A 45 -24.44 -4.77 -16.20
C PHE A 45 -24.04 -3.30 -16.23
N LEU A 46 -24.71 -2.45 -15.44
CA LEU A 46 -24.44 -1.00 -15.36
C LEU A 46 -24.35 -0.32 -16.75
N GLY A 47 -25.27 -0.66 -17.66
CA GLY A 47 -25.36 -0.07 -19.00
C GLY A 47 -24.26 -0.52 -19.99
N ARG A 48 -23.56 -1.64 -19.74
CA ARG A 48 -22.63 -2.24 -20.71
C ARG A 48 -22.78 -3.77 -20.78
N THR A 49 -22.73 -4.32 -21.98
CA THR A 49 -22.73 -5.76 -22.24
C THR A 49 -21.54 -6.45 -21.56
N GLY A 50 -21.73 -7.65 -21.01
CA GLY A 50 -20.69 -8.39 -20.28
C GLY A 50 -19.36 -8.58 -21.05
N ILE A 51 -19.43 -8.75 -22.38
CA ILE A 51 -18.22 -8.86 -23.23
C ILE A 51 -17.39 -7.57 -23.28
N ASN A 52 -18.01 -6.39 -23.10
CA ASN A 52 -17.29 -5.12 -23.04
C ASN A 52 -16.71 -4.88 -21.64
N TRP A 53 -17.39 -5.34 -20.58
CA TRP A 53 -16.80 -5.43 -19.24
C TRP A 53 -15.53 -6.30 -19.23
N LEU A 54 -15.58 -7.48 -19.84
CA LEU A 54 -14.42 -8.39 -19.92
C LEU A 54 -13.23 -7.75 -20.66
N LYS A 55 -13.48 -7.04 -21.77
CA LYS A 55 -12.42 -6.28 -22.48
C LYS A 55 -11.76 -5.22 -21.60
N ILE A 56 -12.57 -4.46 -20.85
CA ILE A 56 -12.09 -3.40 -19.95
C ILE A 56 -11.26 -4.00 -18.80
N ILE A 57 -11.75 -5.07 -18.18
CA ILE A 57 -11.05 -5.77 -17.08
C ILE A 57 -9.73 -6.35 -17.58
N LEU A 58 -9.73 -7.04 -18.73
CA LEU A 58 -8.53 -7.62 -19.34
C LEU A 58 -7.48 -6.54 -19.67
N PHE A 59 -7.90 -5.42 -20.24
CA PHE A 59 -7.04 -4.27 -20.50
C PHE A 59 -6.39 -3.74 -19.22
N TYR A 60 -7.18 -3.52 -18.16
CA TYR A 60 -6.64 -3.04 -16.87
C TYR A 60 -5.71 -4.04 -16.21
N ILE A 61 -5.99 -5.35 -16.24
CA ILE A 61 -5.09 -6.39 -15.71
C ILE A 61 -3.73 -6.30 -16.41
N VAL A 62 -3.71 -6.33 -17.74
CA VAL A 62 -2.46 -6.25 -18.52
C VAL A 62 -1.71 -4.94 -18.26
N TYR A 63 -2.42 -3.81 -18.24
CA TYR A 63 -1.85 -2.50 -17.92
C TYR A 63 -1.20 -2.46 -16.52
N TYR A 64 -1.90 -2.92 -15.48
CA TYR A 64 -1.38 -2.92 -14.11
C TYR A 64 -0.26 -3.96 -13.90
N CYS A 65 -0.25 -5.09 -14.62
CA CYS A 65 0.88 -6.00 -14.64
C CYS A 65 2.15 -5.33 -15.20
N PHE A 66 2.06 -4.57 -16.29
CA PHE A 66 3.21 -3.81 -16.80
C PHE A 66 3.63 -2.67 -15.85
N LEU A 67 2.68 -1.93 -15.27
CA LEU A 67 2.97 -0.84 -14.34
C LEU A 67 3.67 -1.33 -13.06
N THR A 68 3.19 -2.44 -12.47
CA THR A 68 3.79 -3.06 -11.29
C THR A 68 5.13 -3.73 -11.61
N GLY A 69 5.25 -4.40 -12.77
CA GLY A 69 6.52 -4.95 -13.24
C GLY A 69 7.60 -3.89 -13.43
N TYR A 70 7.26 -2.74 -14.03
CA TYR A 70 8.16 -1.59 -14.16
C TYR A 70 8.57 -1.03 -12.79
N PHE A 71 7.62 -0.86 -11.87
CA PHE A 71 7.91 -0.38 -10.51
C PHE A 71 8.84 -1.33 -9.74
N ILE A 72 8.60 -2.64 -9.82
CA ILE A 72 9.47 -3.68 -9.23
C ILE A 72 10.86 -3.67 -9.88
N ALA A 73 10.97 -3.48 -11.20
CA ALA A 73 12.25 -3.36 -11.88
C ALA A 73 13.04 -2.12 -11.43
N MET A 74 12.39 -0.97 -11.28
CA MET A 74 13.01 0.25 -10.74
C MET A 74 13.48 0.06 -9.29
N LEU A 75 12.69 -0.61 -8.45
CA LEU A 75 13.11 -0.97 -7.08
C LEU A 75 14.28 -1.95 -7.09
N ALA A 76 14.29 -2.97 -7.95
CA ALA A 76 15.39 -3.93 -8.04
C ALA A 76 16.71 -3.26 -8.46
N VAL A 77 16.67 -2.32 -9.41
CA VAL A 77 17.84 -1.49 -9.76
C VAL A 77 18.25 -0.59 -8.58
N PHE A 78 17.31 0.01 -7.85
CA PHE A 78 17.62 0.80 -6.66
C PHE A 78 18.32 -0.02 -5.55
N TYR A 79 17.85 -1.25 -5.29
CA TYR A 79 18.47 -2.18 -4.33
C TYR A 79 19.92 -2.51 -4.69
N GLN A 80 20.27 -2.65 -5.97
CA GLN A 80 21.66 -2.82 -6.41
C GLN A 80 22.58 -1.62 -6.10
N THR A 81 22.02 -0.46 -5.72
CA THR A 81 22.78 0.72 -5.30
C THR A 81 22.95 0.85 -3.78
N LEU A 82 22.50 -0.13 -3.01
CA LEU A 82 22.64 -0.20 -1.55
C LEU A 82 23.75 -1.21 -1.16
N ASP A 83 24.37 -0.99 0.00
CA ASP A 83 25.29 -1.94 0.63
C ASP A 83 24.59 -2.60 1.82
N ASP A 84 24.46 -3.93 1.81
CA ASP A 84 23.86 -4.71 2.90
C ASP A 84 24.57 -4.51 4.26
N LYS A 85 25.84 -4.06 4.24
CA LYS A 85 26.68 -3.96 5.43
C LYS A 85 26.66 -2.58 6.08
N ILE A 86 26.39 -1.52 5.32
CA ILE A 86 26.55 -0.12 5.78
C ILE A 86 25.44 0.78 5.18
N PRO A 87 24.68 1.53 6.00
CA PRO A 87 23.70 2.48 5.47
C PRO A 87 24.40 3.59 4.67
N LYS A 88 23.95 3.75 3.42
CA LYS A 88 24.46 4.72 2.42
C LYS A 88 24.49 6.16 2.90
N TRP A 89 23.50 6.56 3.70
CA TRP A 89 23.39 7.89 4.29
C TRP A 89 23.58 7.81 5.80
N LYS A 90 24.77 8.21 6.28
CA LYS A 90 25.05 8.43 7.70
C LYS A 90 24.85 9.91 8.01
N ASN A 91 24.28 10.22 9.17
CA ASN A 91 23.88 11.59 9.54
C ASN A 91 25.05 12.51 9.97
N SER A 92 26.26 12.27 9.46
CA SER A 92 27.48 13.02 9.82
C SER A 92 27.40 14.51 9.53
N ASN A 93 26.58 14.89 8.55
CA ASN A 93 26.39 16.25 8.07
C ASN A 93 25.09 16.88 8.63
N GLY A 94 24.36 16.18 9.50
CA GLY A 94 23.17 16.70 10.18
C GLY A 94 23.52 17.53 11.42
N ILE A 95 22.52 18.25 11.95
CA ILE A 95 22.68 19.17 13.11
C ILE A 95 23.27 18.49 14.36
N ILE A 96 23.05 17.19 14.53
CA ILE A 96 23.55 16.38 15.67
C ILE A 96 24.94 15.76 15.37
N GLY A 97 25.35 15.73 14.09
CA GLY A 97 26.61 15.18 13.63
C GLY A 97 26.82 13.69 13.98
N ASN A 98 28.07 13.31 14.19
CA ASN A 98 28.48 11.95 14.59
C ASN A 98 28.31 11.65 16.10
N ASN A 99 27.60 12.47 16.87
CA ASN A 99 27.46 12.26 18.32
C ASN A 99 26.44 11.14 18.63
N PRO A 100 26.85 10.01 19.23
CA PRO A 100 25.93 8.92 19.56
C PRO A 100 25.03 9.29 20.75
N GLY A 101 23.72 9.02 20.63
CA GLY A 101 22.78 9.23 21.73
C GLY A 101 23.03 8.28 22.91
N LEU A 102 23.04 8.82 24.13
CA LEU A 102 23.17 8.04 25.37
C LEU A 102 21.80 7.62 25.88
N GLY A 103 21.50 6.33 25.80
CA GLY A 103 20.36 5.72 26.48
C GLY A 103 20.78 5.02 27.78
N TYR A 104 19.93 5.09 28.81
CA TYR A 104 20.09 4.35 30.07
C TYR A 104 18.96 3.31 30.23
N ARG A 105 19.15 2.36 31.16
CA ARG A 105 18.15 1.36 31.56
C ARG A 105 18.22 1.14 33.08
N PRO A 106 17.12 0.78 33.77
CA PRO A 106 15.75 0.65 33.26
C PRO A 106 15.16 2.00 32.81
N GLY A 107 14.18 1.95 31.89
CA GLY A 107 13.45 3.15 31.43
C GLY A 107 12.15 3.37 32.21
N PRO A 108 11.45 4.50 32.00
CA PRO A 108 10.12 4.71 32.55
C PRO A 108 9.11 3.70 31.99
N GLY A 109 8.05 3.43 32.76
CA GLY A 109 6.91 2.62 32.30
C GLY A 109 6.10 3.33 31.21
N PRO A 110 5.22 2.59 30.49
CA PRO A 110 4.42 3.13 29.38
C PRO A 110 3.53 4.30 29.81
N ASP A 111 3.14 4.36 31.09
CA ASP A 111 2.28 5.40 31.66
C ASP A 111 2.99 6.76 31.86
N LYS A 112 4.32 6.82 31.65
CA LYS A 112 5.18 8.00 31.93
C LYS A 112 6.34 8.17 30.93
N VAL A 113 6.13 7.87 29.65
CA VAL A 113 7.17 7.97 28.60
C VAL A 113 7.87 9.33 28.51
N GLU A 114 7.17 10.43 28.83
CA GLU A 114 7.71 11.81 28.81
C GLU A 114 8.67 12.13 29.97
N SER A 115 8.94 11.18 30.90
CA SER A 115 9.70 11.47 32.11
C SER A 115 10.88 10.53 32.33
N THR A 116 12.08 11.10 32.31
CA THR A 116 13.35 10.48 32.70
C THR A 116 13.38 10.04 34.19
N LEU A 117 12.38 10.44 34.99
CA LEU A 117 12.38 10.29 36.44
C LEU A 117 12.17 8.84 36.92
N LEU A 118 13.25 8.22 37.39
CA LEU A 118 13.19 6.96 38.15
C LEU A 118 12.71 7.23 39.59
N LYS A 119 11.39 7.20 39.80
CA LYS A 119 10.77 7.33 41.14
C LYS A 119 10.43 5.96 41.73
N TYR A 120 10.83 5.76 42.98
CA TYR A 120 10.52 4.59 43.83
C TYR A 120 10.27 5.00 45.30
N ARG A 121 9.92 4.05 46.18
CA ARG A 121 9.95 4.22 47.64
C ARG A 121 10.69 3.07 48.31
N HIS A 122 11.77 3.36 49.04
CA HIS A 122 12.45 2.39 49.91
C HIS A 122 11.61 2.13 51.18
N GLY A 123 11.71 0.93 51.76
CA GLY A 123 11.02 0.56 53.00
C GLY A 123 9.50 0.34 52.85
N SER A 124 9.08 -0.44 51.84
CA SER A 124 7.68 -0.88 51.72
C SER A 124 7.37 -1.98 52.75
N LEU A 125 6.36 -1.77 53.60
CA LEU A 125 5.97 -2.74 54.63
C LEU A 125 5.32 -4.02 54.06
N ASN A 126 4.82 -3.98 52.83
CA ASN A 126 4.04 -5.06 52.23
C ASN A 126 4.85 -5.97 51.28
N GLY A 127 6.18 -5.89 51.32
CA GLY A 127 7.09 -6.78 50.57
C GLY A 127 7.20 -6.50 49.06
N SER A 128 6.10 -6.12 48.40
CA SER A 128 6.10 -5.63 47.02
C SER A 128 6.39 -4.11 46.97
N GLY A 129 7.14 -3.71 45.95
CA GLY A 129 7.60 -2.34 45.76
C GLY A 129 7.43 -1.85 44.32
N ASP A 130 7.31 -0.54 44.14
CA ASP A 130 7.24 0.06 42.79
C ASP A 130 8.52 -0.21 41.96
N TRP A 131 9.62 -0.55 42.63
CA TRP A 131 10.88 -1.00 42.02
C TRP A 131 10.78 -2.34 41.30
N ASP A 132 9.86 -3.22 41.67
CA ASP A 132 9.83 -4.61 41.17
C ASP A 132 9.69 -4.65 39.64
N LYS A 133 8.94 -3.68 39.08
CA LYS A 133 8.82 -3.42 37.64
C LYS A 133 10.17 -3.05 37.00
N LEU A 134 10.92 -2.17 37.66
CA LEU A 134 12.22 -1.67 37.20
C LEU A 134 13.31 -2.75 37.31
N VAL A 135 13.25 -3.59 38.36
CA VAL A 135 14.09 -4.78 38.51
C VAL A 135 13.78 -5.81 37.41
N GLY A 136 12.51 -6.10 37.13
CA GLY A 136 12.13 -7.02 36.06
C GLY A 136 12.59 -6.58 34.66
N ILE A 137 12.48 -5.29 34.35
CA ILE A 137 13.03 -4.70 33.11
C ILE A 137 14.56 -4.85 33.05
N LEU A 138 15.24 -4.60 34.17
CA LEU A 138 16.70 -4.67 34.25
C LEU A 138 17.23 -6.11 34.16
N ASP A 139 16.63 -7.07 34.88
CA ASP A 139 17.01 -8.48 34.82
C ASP A 139 16.74 -9.08 33.43
N THR A 140 15.61 -8.73 32.79
CA THR A 140 15.34 -9.12 31.40
C THR A 140 16.46 -8.65 30.46
N HIS A 141 16.97 -7.43 30.65
CA HIS A 141 18.08 -6.90 29.85
C HIS A 141 19.44 -7.54 30.21
N ILE A 142 19.72 -7.76 31.49
CA ILE A 142 20.96 -8.43 31.95
C ILE A 142 20.98 -9.89 31.47
N LYS A 143 19.86 -10.59 31.52
CA LYS A 143 19.71 -11.95 30.96
C LYS A 143 19.95 -11.95 29.45
N MET A 144 19.35 -11.01 28.71
CA MET A 144 19.62 -10.87 27.27
C MET A 144 21.11 -10.69 26.99
N LEU A 145 21.83 -9.90 27.79
CA LEU A 145 23.28 -9.71 27.64
C LEU A 145 24.12 -10.94 28.07
N ARG A 146 23.65 -11.73 29.03
CA ARG A 146 24.30 -12.96 29.52
C ARG A 146 24.17 -14.12 28.53
N ASP A 147 23.02 -14.23 27.88
CA ASP A 147 22.66 -15.35 27.01
C ASP A 147 23.13 -15.14 25.54
N LEU A 148 23.86 -14.04 25.24
CA LEU A 148 24.43 -13.76 23.92
C LEU A 148 25.67 -14.64 23.62
N PRO A 149 25.78 -15.22 22.41
CA PRO A 149 27.01 -15.86 21.97
C PRO A 149 28.14 -14.84 21.82
N ASP A 150 29.35 -15.23 22.22
CA ASP A 150 30.52 -14.36 22.34
C ASP A 150 31.02 -13.80 21.00
N GLU A 151 30.69 -14.44 19.87
CA GLU A 151 30.91 -13.89 18.52
C GLU A 151 30.11 -12.62 18.24
N GLU A 152 28.84 -12.51 18.67
CA GLU A 152 28.08 -11.27 18.51
C GLU A 152 28.60 -10.17 19.44
N VAL A 153 29.11 -10.52 20.62
CA VAL A 153 29.80 -9.58 21.53
C VAL A 153 31.08 -9.03 20.89
N LYS A 154 31.93 -9.90 20.31
CA LYS A 154 33.13 -9.52 19.55
C LYS A 154 32.77 -8.58 18.39
N LYS A 155 31.74 -8.92 17.61
CA LYS A 155 31.23 -8.17 16.45
C LYS A 155 30.72 -6.77 16.84
N GLN A 156 29.94 -6.63 17.91
CA GLN A 156 29.55 -5.33 18.45
C GLN A 156 30.77 -4.51 18.91
N SER A 157 31.73 -5.11 19.62
CA SER A 157 32.96 -4.43 20.06
C SER A 157 33.86 -3.95 18.91
N LYS A 158 33.72 -4.56 17.73
CA LYS A 158 34.47 -4.25 16.50
C LYS A 158 33.75 -3.16 15.69
N CYS A 159 32.43 -3.15 15.70
CA CYS A 159 31.60 -2.08 15.13
C CYS A 159 31.76 -0.77 15.92
N LYS A 160 31.95 -0.83 17.24
CA LYS A 160 32.17 0.33 18.13
C LYS A 160 33.60 0.92 18.09
N ARG A 161 34.50 0.38 17.25
CA ARG A 161 35.92 0.80 17.15
C ARG A 161 36.33 1.19 15.71
N ARG A 162 35.38 1.70 14.93
CA ARG A 162 35.55 2.30 13.59
C ARG A 162 34.57 3.44 13.42
#